data_AF-A0AAX2LX85-F1
#
_entry.id   AF-A0AAX2LX85-F1
#
_cell.length_a   1.000
_cell.length_b   1.000
_cell.length_c   1.000
_cell.angle_alpha   90.00
_cell.angle_beta   90.00
_cell.angle_gamma   90.00
#
_symmetry.space_group_name_H-M   'P 1'
#
loop_
_entity.id
_entity.type
_entity.pdbx_description
1 polymer ?
#
loop_
_entity_poly.entity_id
_entity_poly.type
_entity_poly.pdbx_seq_one_letter_code
_entity_poly.pdbx_strand_id
1 'polypeptide(L)' 'MDIKNIPFGVTDWNDIEATEHLGETGIAYWRTKHFGPIRVRMVEYSE' A
#
# COMPACT_ATOMS: atom_id res chain seq x y z
N MET A 1 -9.12 14.33 9.92
CA MET A 1 -8.67 13.70 8.65
C MET A 1 -9.50 14.34 7.55
N ASP A 2 -8.89 15.05 6.60
CA ASP A 2 -9.60 15.72 5.51
C ASP A 2 -9.23 15.04 4.18
N ILE A 3 -10.20 14.38 3.57
CA ILE A 3 -10.04 13.61 2.32
C ILE A 3 -10.96 14.26 1.29
N LYS A 4 -10.43 15.22 0.56
CA LYS A 4 -11.17 15.98 -0.46
C LYS A 4 -10.51 15.83 -1.82
N ASN A 5 -11.34 15.87 -2.87
CA ASN A 5 -10.91 15.89 -4.26
C ASN A 5 -10.10 14.66 -4.72
N ILE A 6 -10.38 13.48 -4.14
CA ILE A 6 -9.81 12.22 -4.62
C ILE A 6 -10.91 11.45 -5.34
N PRO A 7 -10.82 11.28 -6.67
CA PRO A 7 -11.81 10.51 -7.41
C PRO A 7 -11.73 9.03 -7.03
N PHE A 8 -12.87 8.35 -7.10
CA PHE A 8 -12.89 6.90 -7.03
C PHE A 8 -12.17 6.33 -8.25
N GLY A 9 -11.33 5.31 -8.02
CA GLY A 9 -10.56 4.67 -9.07
C GLY A 9 -10.17 3.26 -8.66
N VAL A 10 -9.88 2.44 -9.67
CA VAL A 10 -9.33 1.10 -9.48
C VAL A 10 -7.81 1.20 -9.55
N THR A 11 -7.12 0.52 -8.65
CA THR A 11 -5.66 0.40 -8.67
C THR A 11 -5.31 -1.06 -8.87
N ASP A 12 -4.54 -1.37 -9.92
CA ASP A 12 -3.88 -2.67 -10.01
C ASP A 12 -2.65 -2.64 -9.09
N TRP A 13 -2.68 -3.47 -8.06
CA TRP A 13 -1.59 -3.54 -7.10
C TRP A 13 -0.40 -4.34 -7.62
N ASN A 14 -0.57 -5.17 -8.66
CA ASN A 14 0.54 -5.91 -9.25
C ASN A 14 1.54 -4.99 -9.96
N ASP A 15 1.08 -3.83 -10.43
CA ASP A 15 1.92 -2.80 -11.07
C ASP A 15 2.77 -1.99 -10.07
N ILE A 16 2.57 -2.21 -8.77
CA ILE A 16 3.29 -1.48 -7.71
C ILE A 16 4.33 -2.42 -7.10
N GLU A 17 5.58 -2.00 -7.17
CA GLU A 17 6.70 -2.72 -6.57
C GLU A 17 6.48 -2.88 -5.05
N ALA A 18 6.63 -4.12 -4.58
CA ALA A 18 6.56 -4.43 -3.17
C ALA A 18 7.91 -4.17 -2.52
N THR A 19 7.90 -3.51 -1.37
CA THR A 19 9.06 -3.44 -0.48
C THR A 19 8.91 -4.46 0.64
N GLU A 20 9.98 -5.16 0.97
CA GLU A 20 10.01 -6.14 2.05
C GLU A 20 10.32 -5.48 3.39
N HIS A 21 9.59 -5.90 4.43
CA HIS A 21 9.79 -5.50 5.81
C HIS A 21 9.87 -6.74 6.68
N LEU A 22 11.06 -7.06 7.18
CA LEU A 22 11.27 -8.21 8.06
C LEU A 22 10.60 -7.98 9.42
N GLY A 23 9.80 -8.94 9.87
CA GLY A 23 9.25 -9.05 11.21
C GLY A 23 9.93 -10.17 12.00
N GLU A 24 9.51 -10.37 13.25
CA GLU A 24 10.08 -11.40 14.12
C GLU A 24 9.76 -12.83 13.65
N THR A 25 8.57 -13.04 13.08
CA THR A 25 8.07 -14.37 12.69
C THR A 25 7.81 -14.50 11.19
N GLY A 26 8.11 -13.48 10.39
CA GLY A 26 7.73 -13.45 8.98
C GLY A 26 8.13 -12.16 8.27
N ILE A 27 7.63 -11.96 7.06
CA ILE A 27 7.92 -10.81 6.20
C ILE A 27 6.60 -10.11 5.86
N ALA A 28 6.58 -8.78 5.95
CA ALA A 28 5.49 -7.97 5.43
C ALA A 28 5.88 -7.35 4.08
N TYR A 29 5.14 -7.68 3.03
CA TYR A 29 5.29 -7.11 1.69
C TYR A 29 4.37 -5.90 1.56
N TRP A 30 4.97 -4.72 1.37
CA TRP A 30 4.24 -3.46 1.33
C TRP A 30 4.22 -2.90 -0.08
N ARG A 31 3.03 -2.61 -0.59
CA ARG A 31 2.83 -1.82 -1.80
C ARG A 31 2.24 -0.48 -1.44
N THR A 32 2.97 0.61 -1.74
CA THR A 32 2.58 1.97 -1.32
C THR A 32 2.19 2.80 -2.54
N LYS A 33 1.01 3.41 -2.49
CA LYS A 33 0.56 4.42 -3.48
C LYS A 33 0.17 5.71 -2.78
N HIS A 34 0.49 6.84 -3.41
CA HIS A 34 0.04 8.16 -2.98
C HIS A 34 -1.06 8.67 -3.92
N PHE A 35 -2.18 9.10 -3.34
CA PHE A 35 -3.28 9.77 -4.00
C PHE A 35 -3.40 11.18 -3.42
N GLY A 36 -2.71 12.14 -4.05
CA GLY A 36 -2.56 13.48 -3.49
C GLY A 36 -1.96 13.43 -2.08
N PRO A 37 -2.65 13.98 -1.05
CA PRO A 37 -2.15 13.97 0.33
C PRO A 37 -2.34 12.62 1.05
N ILE A 38 -3.02 11.65 0.44
CA ILE A 38 -3.29 10.35 1.07
C ILE A 38 -2.26 9.33 0.64
N ARG A 39 -1.71 8.62 1.62
CA ARG A 39 -0.88 7.44 1.40
C ARG A 39 -1.67 6.19 1.74
N VAL A 40 -1.83 5.31 0.78
CA VAL A 40 -2.46 3.99 0.94
C VAL A 40 -1.38 2.92 0.87
N ARG A 41 -1.43 1.93 1.76
CA ARG A 41 -0.57 0.75 1.73
C ARG A 41 -1.41 -0.51 1.71
N MET A 42 -1.16 -1.36 0.72
CA MET A 42 -1.59 -2.76 0.75
C MET A 42 -0.46 -3.56 1.38
N VAL A 43 -0.75 -4.26 2.48
CA VAL A 43 0.21 -5.05 3.22
C VAL A 43 -0.22 -6.50 3.17
N GLU A 44 0.67 -7.35 2.66
CA GLU A 44 0.54 -8.80 2.70
C GLU A 44 1.59 -9.33 3.69
N TYR A 45 1.20 -10.21 4.59
CA TYR A 45 2.11 -10.86 5.52
C TYR A 45 2.42 -12.26 5.00
N SER A 46 3.67 -12.69 5.14
CA SER A 46 4.00 -14.09 4.99
C SER A 46 3.25 -14.91 6.04
N GLU A 47 2.98 -16.17 5.70
CA GLU A 47 2.62 -17.18 6.70
C GLU A 47 3.70 -17.31 7.78
#